data_AF-A0A3C1VRG1-F1
#
_entry.id   AF-A0A3C1VRG1-F1
#
_cell.length_a   1.000
_cell.length_b   1.000
_cell.length_c   1.000
_cell.angle_alpha   90.00
_cell.angle_beta   90.00
_cell.angle_gamma   90.00
#
_symmetry.space_group_name_H-M   'P 1'
#
loop_
_entity.id
_entity.type
_entity.pdbx_description
1 polymer ?
#
loop_
_entity_poly.entity_id
_entity_poly.type
_entity_poly.pdbx_seq_one_letter_code
_entity_poly.pdbx_strand_id
1 'polypeptide(L)'
;FMDGDKLDFSDHFFYQGMMFSGVPNLIQTFGYINASWTLRADLNSMFVCELLKKMDATETDQCVPVLRKDEQDMQERDWVTDFSPGYFKRAMHLFPRQGDHAPWHNTQDYLLDLELLKNGPSDDGVLTLKKSKNRKPPELDPDAKSERQSTDKAA
;
A
#
# COMPACT_ATOMS: atom_id res chain seq x y z
N PHE A 1 4.82 13.91 8.72
CA PHE A 1 5.97 13.77 9.63
C PHE A 1 6.00 12.35 10.13
N MET A 2 7.19 11.78 10.31
CA MET A 2 7.43 10.45 10.89
C MET A 2 8.54 10.62 11.93
N ASP A 3 8.31 10.16 13.16
CA ASP A 3 9.26 10.28 14.28
C ASP A 3 9.81 11.71 14.54
N GLY A 4 9.02 12.73 14.20
CA GLY A 4 9.38 14.14 14.38
C GLY A 4 9.95 14.82 13.13
N ASP A 5 10.32 14.04 12.11
CA ASP A 5 10.91 14.56 10.86
C ASP A 5 9.88 14.69 9.75
N LYS A 6 10.06 15.68 8.86
CA LYS A 6 9.18 15.86 7.70
C LYS A 6 9.37 14.64 6.80
N LEU A 7 8.27 13.99 6.46
CA LEU A 7 8.28 12.87 5.52
C LEU A 7 8.29 13.45 4.09
N ASP A 8 9.35 13.15 3.34
CA ASP A 8 9.43 13.49 1.92
C ASP A 8 9.18 12.24 1.07
N PHE A 9 8.06 12.22 0.37
CA PHE A 9 7.64 11.04 -0.39
C PHE A 9 8.55 10.74 -1.58
N SER A 10 9.27 11.74 -2.12
CA SER A 10 10.20 11.52 -3.23
C SER A 10 11.39 10.64 -2.88
N ASP A 11 11.70 10.48 -1.59
CA ASP A 11 12.80 9.62 -1.13
C ASP A 11 12.40 8.15 -1.04
N HIS A 12 11.11 7.84 -1.21
CA HIS A 12 10.57 6.48 -1.06
C HIS A 12 10.14 5.90 -2.41
N PHE A 13 10.17 4.58 -2.53
CA PHE A 13 9.61 3.84 -3.66
C PHE A 13 8.18 3.39 -3.37
N PHE A 14 7.35 3.33 -4.41
CA PHE A 14 6.06 2.66 -4.31
C PHE A 14 6.23 1.17 -4.04
N TYR A 15 5.42 0.62 -3.14
CA TYR A 15 5.18 -0.81 -3.05
C TYR A 15 3.76 -1.09 -3.52
N GLN A 16 3.63 -1.91 -4.57
CA GLN A 16 2.39 -2.26 -5.24
C GLN A 16 1.55 -1.03 -5.63
N GLY A 17 2.19 0.11 -5.92
CA GLY A 17 1.54 1.40 -6.19
C GLY A 17 0.64 1.96 -5.08
N MET A 18 0.68 1.39 -3.86
CA MET A 18 -0.24 1.77 -2.77
C MET A 18 0.46 2.05 -1.43
N MET A 19 1.61 1.43 -1.15
CA MET A 19 2.42 1.72 0.04
C MET A 19 3.74 2.37 -0.36
N PHE A 20 4.56 2.76 0.62
CA PHE A 20 5.84 3.45 0.39
C PHE A 20 6.95 2.77 1.16
N SER A 21 8.08 2.51 0.52
CA SER A 21 9.25 1.86 1.14
C SER A 21 9.67 2.60 2.40
N GLY A 22 9.83 1.90 3.53
CA GLY A 22 10.28 2.49 4.78
C GLY A 22 9.22 3.30 5.54
N VAL A 23 8.01 3.48 4.99
CA VAL A 23 6.90 4.15 5.67
C VAL A 23 5.94 3.12 6.26
N PRO A 24 5.80 3.04 7.59
CA PRO A 24 4.95 2.04 8.22
C PRO A 24 3.46 2.39 8.14
N ASN A 25 2.61 1.37 8.00
CA ASN A 25 1.15 1.47 8.17
C ASN A 25 0.44 2.56 7.35
N LEU A 26 0.99 2.93 6.18
CA LEU A 26 0.40 3.94 5.30
C LEU A 26 0.05 3.32 3.94
N ILE A 27 -1.21 3.48 3.56
CA ILE A 27 -1.75 3.07 2.27
C ILE A 27 -2.40 4.28 1.60
N GLN A 28 -2.13 4.45 0.31
CA GLN A 28 -2.73 5.44 -0.57
C GLN A 28 -3.48 4.73 -1.70
N THR A 29 -4.65 5.27 -2.04
CA THR A 29 -5.34 4.93 -3.28
C THR A 29 -5.09 6.03 -4.30
N PHE A 30 -4.30 5.70 -5.32
CA PHE A 30 -4.20 6.48 -6.54
C PHE A 30 -4.87 5.71 -7.67
N GLY A 31 -5.82 6.32 -8.39
CA GLY A 31 -6.59 5.64 -9.42
C GLY A 31 -5.79 5.35 -10.69
N TYR A 32 -6.37 4.53 -11.56
CA TYR A 32 -5.81 4.33 -12.90
C TYR A 32 -5.93 5.58 -13.74
N ILE A 33 -4.92 5.87 -14.56
CA ILE A 33 -4.95 6.93 -15.56
C ILE A 33 -5.76 6.55 -16.81
N ASN A 34 -5.91 5.25 -17.06
CA ASN A 34 -6.56 4.65 -18.23
C ASN A 34 -7.85 3.87 -17.89
N ALA A 35 -8.26 3.81 -16.62
CA ALA A 35 -9.44 3.07 -16.17
C ALA A 35 -10.11 3.75 -14.96
N SER A 36 -11.22 3.19 -14.46
CA SER A 36 -11.93 3.78 -13.32
C SER A 36 -11.09 3.74 -12.04
N TRP A 37 -11.01 4.88 -11.36
CA TRP A 37 -10.39 5.00 -10.04
C TRP A 37 -11.01 4.07 -8.98
N THR A 38 -12.31 3.75 -9.11
CA THR A 38 -13.01 2.84 -8.17
C THR A 38 -12.45 1.43 -8.22
N LEU A 39 -12.01 0.95 -9.40
CA LEU A 39 -11.39 -0.38 -9.52
C LEU A 39 -10.14 -0.49 -8.66
N ARG A 40 -9.31 0.57 -8.63
CA ARG A 40 -8.10 0.57 -7.81
C ARG A 40 -8.42 0.67 -6.32
N ALA A 41 -9.45 1.44 -5.97
CA ALA A 41 -9.93 1.53 -4.59
C ALA A 41 -10.40 0.17 -4.04
N ASP A 42 -11.14 -0.60 -4.84
CA ASP A 42 -11.61 -1.94 -4.48
C ASP A 42 -10.44 -2.90 -4.25
N LEU A 43 -9.46 -2.94 -5.17
CA LEU A 43 -8.29 -3.81 -5.04
C LEU A 43 -7.44 -3.45 -3.81
N ASN A 44 -7.20 -2.16 -3.57
CA ASN A 44 -6.48 -1.72 -2.38
C ASN A 44 -7.22 -2.15 -1.11
N SER A 45 -8.56 -2.03 -1.08
CA SER A 45 -9.37 -2.43 0.08
C SER A 45 -9.32 -3.94 0.33
N MET A 46 -9.37 -4.75 -0.73
CA MET A 46 -9.18 -6.21 -0.64
C MET A 46 -7.80 -6.55 -0.06
N PHE A 47 -6.75 -5.94 -0.60
CA PHE A 47 -5.38 -6.12 -0.11
C PHE A 47 -5.25 -5.76 1.38
N VAL A 48 -5.82 -4.61 1.80
CA VAL A 48 -5.81 -4.16 3.21
C VAL A 48 -6.51 -5.18 4.11
N CYS A 49 -7.65 -5.72 3.69
CA CYS A 49 -8.39 -6.70 4.50
C CYS A 49 -7.54 -7.96 4.76
N GLU A 50 -6.88 -8.49 3.72
CA GLU A 50 -6.00 -9.65 3.87
C GLU A 50 -4.72 -9.33 4.66
N LEU A 51 -4.15 -8.14 4.48
CA LEU A 51 -3.02 -7.65 5.28
C LEU A 51 -3.38 -7.57 6.77
N LEU A 52 -4.53 -6.99 7.11
CA LEU A 52 -4.98 -6.88 8.50
C LEU A 52 -5.21 -8.25 9.14
N LYS A 53 -5.83 -9.20 8.42
CA LYS A 53 -5.96 -10.59 8.88
C LYS A 53 -4.60 -11.22 9.17
N LYS A 54 -3.61 -11.01 8.28
CA LYS A 54 -2.23 -11.50 8.47
C LYS A 54 -1.55 -10.86 9.68
N MET A 55 -1.76 -9.56 9.88
CA MET A 55 -1.23 -8.84 11.05
C MET A 55 -1.83 -9.36 12.35
N ASP A 56 -3.16 -9.57 12.40
CA ASP A 56 -3.84 -10.16 13.54
C ASP A 56 -3.33 -11.58 13.84
N ALA A 57 -3.20 -12.43 12.82
CA ALA A 57 -2.72 -13.81 12.96
C ALA A 57 -1.26 -13.90 13.44
N THR A 58 -0.43 -12.89 13.15
CA THR A 58 0.98 -12.83 13.53
C THR A 58 1.25 -11.96 14.76
N GLU A 59 0.19 -11.41 15.38
CA GLU A 59 0.26 -10.43 16.47
C GLU A 59 1.19 -9.24 16.17
N THR A 60 1.22 -8.79 14.92
CA THR A 60 1.99 -7.63 14.48
C THR A 60 1.08 -6.40 14.35
N ASP A 61 1.66 -5.22 14.51
CA ASP A 61 0.94 -3.94 14.46
C ASP A 61 1.66 -2.91 13.57
N GLN A 62 2.79 -3.30 12.98
CA GLN A 62 3.53 -2.53 12.01
C GLN A 62 3.75 -3.37 10.76
N CYS A 63 3.35 -2.84 9.61
CA CYS A 63 3.70 -3.32 8.28
C CYS A 63 4.52 -2.24 7.57
N VAL A 64 5.68 -2.62 7.04
CA VAL A 64 6.56 -1.69 6.32
C VAL A 64 7.24 -2.41 5.15
N PRO A 65 7.09 -1.95 3.91
CA PRO A 65 7.83 -2.50 2.79
C PRO A 65 9.27 -2.00 2.86
N VAL A 66 10.24 -2.87 2.67
CA VAL A 66 11.67 -2.55 2.76
C VAL A 66 12.37 -3.05 1.50
N LEU A 67 13.14 -2.18 0.86
CA LEU A 67 13.99 -2.58 -0.28
C LEU A 67 14.96 -3.66 0.16
N ARG A 68 15.06 -4.73 -0.63
CA ARG A 68 16.11 -5.73 -0.48
C ARG A 68 17.46 -5.10 -0.80
N LYS A 69 18.54 -5.82 -0.45
CA LYS A 69 19.91 -5.31 -0.63
C LYS A 69 20.25 -5.06 -2.10
N ASP A 70 19.79 -5.93 -2.98
CA ASP A 70 19.97 -5.87 -4.43
C ASP A 70 19.06 -4.85 -5.12
N GLU A 71 18.05 -4.34 -4.42
CA GLU A 71 17.10 -3.34 -4.94
C GLU A 71 17.49 -1.91 -4.58
N GLN A 72 18.51 -1.71 -3.73
CA GLN A 72 18.95 -0.37 -3.31
C GLN A 72 19.42 0.50 -4.47
N ASP A 73 19.96 -0.13 -5.51
CA ASP A 73 20.43 0.52 -6.75
C ASP A 73 19.50 0.21 -7.94
N MET A 74 18.22 -0.12 -7.68
CA MET A 74 17.27 -0.46 -8.74
C MET A 74 17.08 0.70 -9.72
N GLN A 75 16.86 0.37 -10.99
CA GLN A 75 16.59 1.39 -12.00
C GLN A 75 15.23 2.05 -11.75
N GLU A 76 15.24 3.37 -11.66
CA GLU A 76 14.02 4.17 -11.57
C GLU A 76 13.34 4.27 -12.95
N ARG A 77 12.00 4.27 -12.95
CA ARG A 77 11.15 4.49 -14.12
C ARG A 77 10.21 5.66 -13.91
N ASP A 78 9.82 6.26 -15.03
CA ASP A 78 8.74 7.23 -15.04
C ASP A 78 7.46 6.61 -14.48
N TRP A 79 6.72 7.42 -13.72
CA TRP A 79 5.53 6.99 -13.02
C TRP A 79 4.40 6.53 -13.95
N VAL A 80 4.26 7.24 -15.08
CA VAL A 80 3.36 6.89 -16.17
C VAL A 80 4.05 7.17 -17.48
N THR A 81 4.13 6.16 -18.35
CA THR A 81 4.58 6.34 -19.73
C THR A 81 3.44 6.92 -20.57
N ASP A 82 3.76 7.84 -21.48
CA ASP A 82 2.82 8.41 -22.46
C ASP A 82 1.61 9.20 -21.90
N PHE A 83 1.58 9.47 -20.60
CA PHE A 83 0.55 10.31 -19.96
C PHE A 83 1.20 11.37 -19.06
N SER A 84 1.36 12.57 -19.60
CA SER A 84 2.07 13.64 -18.90
C SER A 84 1.42 15.01 -19.11
N PRO A 85 0.21 15.23 -18.58
CA PRO A 85 -0.40 16.55 -18.60
C PRO A 85 0.45 17.52 -17.77
N GLY A 86 0.44 18.81 -18.11
CA GLY A 86 1.35 19.78 -17.52
C GLY A 86 1.26 19.89 -15.99
N TYR A 87 0.10 19.62 -15.39
CA TYR A 87 -0.04 19.59 -13.93
C TYR A 87 0.71 18.42 -13.29
N PHE A 88 0.74 17.27 -13.96
CA PHE A 88 1.43 16.08 -13.50
C PHE A 88 2.94 16.33 -13.52
N LYS A 89 3.47 16.87 -14.63
CA LYS A 89 4.88 17.27 -14.77
C LYS A 89 5.38 18.20 -13.66
N ARG A 90 4.55 19.16 -13.21
CA ARG A 90 4.92 20.08 -12.13
C ARG A 90 5.05 19.40 -10.78
N ALA A 91 4.26 18.34 -10.53
CA ALA A 91 4.23 17.65 -9.24
C ALA A 91 5.13 16.40 -9.19
N MET A 92 5.65 15.93 -10.32
CA MET A 92 6.38 14.65 -10.41
C MET A 92 7.52 14.50 -9.40
N HIS A 93 8.28 15.57 -9.18
CA HIS A 93 9.40 15.57 -8.24
C HIS A 93 8.98 15.39 -6.77
N LEU A 94 7.68 15.44 -6.45
CA LEU A 94 7.12 15.23 -5.12
C LEU A 94 6.55 13.81 -4.95
N PHE A 95 6.44 13.04 -6.03
CA PHE A 95 5.91 11.69 -5.96
C PHE A 95 6.98 10.69 -5.56
N PRO A 96 6.57 9.59 -4.90
CA PRO A 96 7.47 8.48 -4.69
C PRO A 96 7.97 7.90 -5.99
N ARG A 97 9.20 7.41 -5.90
CA ARG A 97 9.91 6.76 -6.99
C ARG A 97 9.22 5.48 -7.40
N GLN A 98 9.43 5.11 -8.65
CA GLN A 98 8.94 3.89 -9.24
C GLN A 98 10.12 3.09 -9.74
N GLY A 99 10.19 1.81 -9.37
CA GLY A 99 11.18 0.86 -9.86
C GLY A 99 10.79 0.26 -11.21
N ASP A 100 11.66 -0.59 -11.72
CA ASP A 100 11.50 -1.27 -13.01
C ASP A 100 10.87 -2.66 -12.93
N HIS A 101 10.62 -3.17 -11.72
CA HIS A 101 10.06 -4.51 -11.47
C HIS A 101 9.13 -4.54 -10.24
N ALA A 102 8.34 -5.61 -10.11
CA ALA A 102 7.48 -5.83 -8.96
C ALA A 102 8.31 -6.17 -7.70
N PRO A 103 7.91 -5.72 -6.50
CA PRO A 103 6.67 -5.00 -6.20
C PRO A 103 6.80 -3.47 -6.31
N TRP A 104 7.90 -2.94 -6.86
CA TRP A 104 8.24 -1.52 -6.83
C TRP A 104 7.60 -0.66 -7.93
N HIS A 105 6.55 -1.17 -8.58
CA HIS A 105 5.97 -0.60 -9.80
C HIS A 105 4.46 -0.39 -9.64
N ASN A 106 3.95 0.77 -10.05
CA ASN A 106 2.52 1.04 -10.22
C ASN A 106 2.09 0.72 -11.67
N THR A 107 1.51 -0.46 -11.88
CA THR A 107 1.38 -1.08 -13.22
C THR A 107 0.46 -0.36 -14.20
N GLN A 108 -0.53 0.39 -13.71
CA GLN A 108 -1.65 0.92 -14.51
C GLN A 108 -2.43 -0.16 -15.30
N ASP A 109 -2.34 -1.43 -14.89
CA ASP A 109 -3.01 -2.57 -15.50
C ASP A 109 -3.90 -3.25 -14.45
N TYR A 110 -5.21 -3.09 -14.61
CA TYR A 110 -6.21 -3.64 -13.68
C TYR A 110 -6.16 -5.16 -13.54
N LEU A 111 -5.93 -5.90 -14.64
CA LEU A 111 -5.96 -7.37 -14.59
C LEU A 111 -4.70 -7.89 -13.90
N LEU A 112 -3.55 -7.26 -14.15
CA LEU A 112 -2.32 -7.58 -13.45
C LEU A 112 -2.42 -7.24 -11.96
N ASP A 113 -2.93 -6.05 -11.62
CA ASP A 113 -3.13 -5.64 -10.23
C ASP A 113 -4.14 -6.56 -9.51
N LEU A 114 -5.21 -7.01 -10.18
CA LEU A 114 -6.14 -7.97 -9.60
C LEU A 114 -5.42 -9.26 -9.20
N GLU A 115 -4.54 -9.80 -10.06
CA GLU A 115 -3.79 -11.02 -9.74
C GLU A 115 -2.80 -10.80 -8.58
N LEU A 116 -2.09 -9.66 -8.60
CA LEU A 116 -1.08 -9.33 -7.58
C LEU A 116 -1.69 -9.05 -6.21
N LEU A 117 -2.89 -8.46 -6.15
CA LEU A 117 -3.43 -7.87 -4.92
C LEU A 117 -4.57 -8.68 -4.28
N LYS A 118 -5.30 -9.50 -5.05
CA LYS A 118 -6.51 -10.19 -4.55
C LYS A 118 -6.31 -11.06 -3.30
N ASN A 119 -5.09 -11.56 -3.10
CA ASN A 119 -4.74 -12.45 -1.98
C ASN A 119 -3.94 -11.73 -0.88
N GLY A 120 -3.85 -10.40 -0.92
CA GLY A 120 -3.05 -9.62 0.02
C GLY A 120 -1.53 -9.67 -0.27
N PRO A 121 -0.69 -9.39 0.73
CA PRO A 121 0.76 -9.30 0.55
C PRO A 121 1.41 -10.66 0.28
N SER A 122 2.23 -10.70 -0.78
CA SER A 122 3.11 -11.82 -1.11
C SER A 122 4.11 -12.13 0.01
N ASP A 123 4.49 -13.40 0.14
CA ASP A 123 5.57 -13.86 1.02
C ASP A 123 6.95 -13.71 0.36
N ASP A 124 7.18 -12.57 -0.28
CA ASP A 124 8.39 -12.27 -1.04
C ASP A 124 9.51 -11.65 -0.19
N GLY A 125 9.27 -11.46 1.10
CA GLY A 125 10.21 -10.87 2.05
C GLY A 125 10.37 -9.35 1.96
N VAL A 126 9.60 -8.65 1.11
CA VAL A 126 9.63 -7.19 0.98
C VAL A 126 8.79 -6.54 2.07
N LEU A 127 7.55 -7.01 2.27
CA LEU A 127 6.68 -6.49 3.31
C LEU A 127 7.05 -7.09 4.67
N THR A 128 7.69 -6.28 5.51
CA THR A 128 8.09 -6.70 6.85
C THR A 128 6.97 -6.41 7.84
N LEU A 129 6.55 -7.43 8.60
CA LEU A 129 5.62 -7.30 9.71
C LEU A 129 6.39 -7.31 11.04
N LYS A 130 6.09 -6.37 11.94
CA LYS A 130 6.75 -6.23 13.25
C LYS A 130 5.73 -5.94 14.34
N LYS A 131 6.09 -6.28 15.57
CA LYS A 131 5.39 -5.87 16.79
C LYS A 131 6.07 -4.63 17.35
N SER A 132 5.32 -3.55 17.52
CA SER A 132 5.78 -2.31 18.13
C SER A 132 6.01 -2.51 19.61
N LYS A 133 7.05 -1.86 20.14
CA LYS A 133 7.36 -1.89 21.58
C LYS A 133 6.27 -1.20 22.42
N ASN A 134 5.45 -0.35 21.82
CA ASN A 134 4.50 0.54 22.50
C ASN A 134 3.02 0.27 22.16
N ARG A 135 2.65 -0.97 21.78
CA ARG A 135 1.25 -1.28 21.46
C ARG A 135 0.35 -1.03 22.67
N LYS A 136 -0.45 0.05 22.63
CA LYS A 136 -1.74 0.06 23.30
C LYS A 136 -2.72 -0.71 22.40
N PRO A 137 -3.40 -1.76 22.89
CA PRO A 137 -4.46 -2.38 22.12
C PRO A 137 -5.43 -1.29 21.65
N PRO A 138 -5.95 -1.36 20.41
CA PRO A 138 -7.05 -0.49 20.04
C PRO A 138 -8.16 -0.71 21.07
N GLU A 139 -8.58 0.37 21.71
CA GLU A 139 -9.76 0.37 22.57
C GLU A 139 -10.95 0.19 21.63
N LEU A 140 -11.29 -1.07 21.37
CA LEU A 140 -12.45 -1.41 20.56
C LEU A 140 -13.66 -0.89 21.32
N ASP A 141 -14.39 0.02 20.68
CA ASP A 141 -15.70 0.42 21.15
C ASP A 141 -16.52 -0.86 21.40
N PRO A 142 -16.94 -1.14 22.65
CA PRO A 142 -17.69 -2.34 22.98
C PRO A 142 -18.98 -2.46 22.14
N ASP A 143 -19.50 -1.35 21.61
CA ASP A 143 -20.72 -1.32 20.79
C ASP A 143 -20.46 -1.69 19.31
N ALA A 144 -19.21 -1.66 18.82
CA ALA A 144 -18.88 -1.98 17.43
C ALA A 144 -19.06 -3.48 17.05
N LYS A 145 -19.16 -4.38 18.04
CA LYS A 145 -19.46 -5.81 17.80
C LYS A 145 -20.94 -6.07 17.51
N SER A 146 -21.83 -5.16 17.88
CA SER A 146 -23.28 -5.29 17.72
C SER A 146 -23.72 -5.27 16.25
N GLU A 147 -23.07 -4.46 15.41
CA GLU A 147 -23.55 -4.21 14.04
C GLU A 147 -23.27 -5.35 13.06
N ARG A 148 -22.19 -6.14 13.27
CA ARG A 148 -21.85 -7.26 12.38
C ARG A 148 -22.80 -8.45 12.48
N GLN A 149 -23.62 -8.54 13.54
CA GLN A 149 -24.62 -9.62 13.68
C GLN A 149 -25.98 -9.28 13.07
N SER A 150 -26.21 -8.02 12.64
CA SER A 150 -27.53 -7.60 12.14
C SER A 150 -27.72 -7.85 10.64
N THR A 151 -26.65 -7.98 9.85
CA THR A 151 -26.75 -8.15 8.38
C THR A 151 -26.86 -9.60 7.91
N ASP A 152 -26.54 -10.59 8.75
CA ASP A 152 -26.65 -12.03 8.40
C ASP A 152 -28.06 -12.62 8.64
N LYS A 153 -29.04 -11.81 9.07
CA LYS A 153 -30.45 -12.23 9.26
C LYS A 153 -31.42 -11.72 8.19
N ALA A 154 -30.90 -11.10 7.12
CA ALA A 154 -31.72 -10.61 6.02
C ALA A 154 -31.17 -11.11 4.66
N ALA A 155 -31.14 -12.43 4.48
CA ALA A 155 -31.04 -13.09 3.17
C ALA A 155 -31.85 -14.38 3.20
#